data_AF-C4IM53-F1
#
_entry.id   AF-C4IM53-F1
#
_cell.length_a   1.000
_cell.length_b   1.000
_cell.length_c   1.000
_cell.angle_alpha   90.00
_cell.angle_beta   90.00
_cell.angle_gamma   90.00
#
_symmetry.space_group_name_H-M   'P 1'
#
loop_
_entity.id
_entity.type
_entity.pdbx_description
1 polymer ?
#
loop_
_entity_poly.entity_id
_entity_poly.type
_entity_poly.pdbx_seq_one_letter_code
_entity_poly.pdbx_strand_id
1 'polypeptide(L)' 'MSSSIIKDKSFNFALEIIDIYKYLTITKKEFILSKQLLRSGTSIGANIKEALK' A
#
# COMPACT_ATOMS: atom_id res chain seq x y z
N MET A 1 16.65 -14.23 11.41
CA MET A 1 15.34 -14.23 10.71
C MET A 1 15.62 -14.03 9.24
N SER A 2 15.16 -14.93 8.37
CA SER A 2 15.30 -14.75 6.93
C SER A 2 14.56 -13.48 6.51
N SER A 3 15.25 -12.57 5.84
CA SER A 3 14.63 -11.42 5.18
C SER A 3 13.64 -11.95 4.15
N SER A 4 12.35 -11.76 4.42
CA SER A 4 11.30 -12.19 3.51
C SER A 4 11.24 -11.20 2.33
N ILE A 5 11.60 -11.66 1.13
CA ILE A 5 11.57 -10.82 -0.09
C ILE A 5 10.18 -10.20 -0.29
N ILE A 6 9.11 -10.93 0.05
CA ILE A 6 7.74 -10.44 -0.08
C ILE A 6 7.40 -9.35 0.95
N LYS A 7 8.03 -9.36 2.14
CA LYS A 7 7.91 -8.28 3.13
C LYS A 7 8.47 -6.98 2.59
N ASP A 8 9.67 -7.01 2.02
CA ASP A 8 10.32 -5.80 1.51
C ASP A 8 9.59 -5.25 0.28
N LYS A 9 9.15 -6.13 -0.63
CA LYS A 9 8.35 -5.75 -1.81
C LYS A 9 7.00 -5.14 -1.44
N SER A 10 6.29 -5.74 -0.48
CA SER A 10 4.98 -5.22 -0.06
C SER A 10 5.08 -3.89 0.69
N PHE A 11 6.18 -3.65 1.41
CA PHE A 11 6.46 -2.35 2.01
C PHE A 11 6.69 -1.27 0.95
N ASN A 12 7.56 -1.53 -0.03
CA ASN A 12 7.81 -0.58 -1.12
C ASN A 12 6.53 -0.31 -1.94
N PHE A 13 5.74 -1.35 -2.23
CA PHE A 13 4.45 -1.20 -2.90
C PHE A 13 3.47 -0.31 -2.11
N ALA A 14 3.44 -0.41 -0.79
CA ALA A 14 2.59 0.45 0.04
C ALA A 14 2.98 1.93 -0.08
N LEU A 15 4.28 2.25 -0.22
CA LEU A 15 4.75 3.62 -0.47
C LEU A 15 4.26 4.14 -1.84
N GLU A 16 4.38 3.31 -2.88
CA GLU A 16 3.88 3.66 -4.22
C GLU A 16 2.36 3.92 -4.21
N ILE A 17 1.57 3.09 -3.52
CA ILE A 17 0.13 3.27 -3.38
C ILE A 17 -0.22 4.59 -2.67
N ILE A 18 0.56 4.98 -1.66
CA ILE A 18 0.37 6.27 -0.97
C ILE A 18 0.61 7.44 -1.93
N ASP A 19 1.63 7.37 -2.77
CA ASP A 19 1.92 8.43 -3.74
C ASP A 19 0.88 8.49 -4.86
N ILE A 20 0.39 7.34 -5.33
CA ILE A 20 -0.75 7.27 -6.25
C ILE A 20 -2.01 7.88 -5.61
N TYR A 21 -2.31 7.56 -4.36
CA TYR A 21 -3.43 8.15 -3.64
C TYR A 21 -3.34 9.68 -3.57
N LYS A 22 -2.16 10.22 -3.25
CA LYS A 22 -1.92 11.68 -3.25
C LYS A 22 -2.13 12.27 -4.64
N TYR A 23 -1.62 11.65 -5.70
CA TYR A 23 -1.83 12.13 -7.06
C TYR A 23 -3.31 12.17 -7.46
N LEU A 24 -4.04 11.08 -7.20
CA LEU A 24 -5.47 10.98 -7.51
C LEU A 24 -6.30 12.02 -6.74
N THR A 25 -5.99 12.23 -5.46
CA THR A 25 -6.72 13.19 -4.62
C THR A 25 -6.35 14.65 -4.90
N ILE A 26 -5.07 14.98 -5.03
CA ILE A 26 -4.60 16.36 -5.20
C ILE A 26 -4.82 16.84 -6.64
N THR A 27 -4.40 16.04 -7.62
CA THR A 27 -4.39 16.43 -9.03
C THR A 27 -5.69 16.10 -9.74
N LYS A 28 -6.25 14.90 -9.52
CA LYS A 28 -7.46 14.45 -10.22
C LYS A 28 -8.76 14.74 -9.46
N LYS A 29 -8.68 15.15 -8.19
CA LYS A 29 -9.84 15.35 -7.32
C LYS A 29 -10.73 14.11 -7.26
N GLU A 30 -10.12 12.92 -7.28
CA GLU A 30 -10.81 11.64 -7.14
C GLU A 30 -10.61 11.12 -5.71
N PHE A 31 -11.71 10.83 -5.00
CA PHE A 31 -11.71 10.58 -3.55
C PHE A 31 -12.33 9.24 -3.14
N ILE A 32 -13.12 8.61 -4.01
CA ILE A 32 -13.88 7.40 -3.67
C ILE A 32 -13.03 6.16 -4.01
N LEU A 33 -12.57 6.05 -5.25
CA LEU A 33 -11.77 4.91 -5.69
C LEU A 33 -10.34 4.98 -5.14
N SER A 34 -9.76 6.16 -5.06
CA SER A 34 -8.44 6.41 -4.49
C SER A 34 -8.38 5.96 -3.03
N LYS A 35 -9.44 6.20 -2.25
CA LYS A 35 -9.54 5.73 -0.86
C LYS A 35 -9.67 4.20 -0.78
N GLN A 36 -10.41 3.57 -1.69
CA GLN A 36 -10.47 2.11 -1.76
C GLN A 36 -9.12 1.50 -2.13
N LEU A 37 -8.42 2.08 -3.11
CA LEU A 37 -7.09 1.69 -3.53
C LEU A 37 -6.06 1.83 -2.40
N LEU A 38 -6.07 2.96 -1.68
CA LEU A 38 -5.17 3.18 -0.53
C LEU A 38 -5.34 2.07 0.51
N ARG A 39 -6.59 1.76 0.87
CA ARG A 39 -6.89 0.73 1.86
C ARG A 39 -6.46 -0.65 1.38
N SER A 40 -6.86 -1.07 0.18
CA SER A 40 -6.53 -2.40 -0.32
C SER A 40 -5.02 -2.57 -0.54
N GLY A 41 -4.34 -1.57 -1.10
CA GLY A 41 -2.91 -1.63 -1.40
C GLY A 41 -2.02 -1.66 -0.15
N THR A 42 -2.35 -0.87 0.88
CA THR A 42 -1.58 -0.88 2.14
C THR A 42 -1.87 -2.10 3.02
N SER A 43 -3.08 -2.67 2.94
CA SER A 43 -3.44 -3.90 3.67
C SER A 43 -2.61 -5.13 3.27
N ILE A 44 -2.03 -5.16 2.07
CA ILE A 44 -1.17 -6.27 1.63
C ILE A 44 0.05 -6.41 2.57
N GLY A 45 0.78 -5.32 2.80
CA GLY A 45 1.93 -5.32 3.71
C GLY A 45 1.54 -5.58 5.17
N ALA A 46 0.36 -5.11 5.59
CA ALA A 46 -0.18 -5.38 6.92
C ALA A 46 -0.45 -6.88 7.14
N ASN A 47 -1.12 -7.54 6.20
CA ASN A 47 -1.41 -8.98 6.27
C ASN A 47 -0.12 -9.82 6.22
N ILE A 48 0.86 -9.44 5.38
CA ILE A 48 2.17 -10.11 5.37
C ILE A 48 2.88 -9.95 6.71
N LYS A 49 2.83 -8.76 7.30
CA LYS A 49 3.43 -8.51 8.63
C LYS A 49 2.74 -9.35 9.70
N GLU A 50 1.43 -9.51 9.65
CA GLU A 50 0.67 -10.37 10.57
C GLU A 50 1.03 -11.85 10.40
N ALA A 51 1.17 -12.32 9.16
CA ALA A 51 1.57 -13.70 8.87
C ALA A 51 3.01 -14.05 9.28
N LEU A 52 3.90 -13.06 9.36
CA LEU A 52 5.30 -13.22 9.77
C LEU A 52 5.54 -12.96 11.27
N LYS A 53 4.49 -12.58 12.00
CA LYS A 53 4.53 -12.35 13.45
C LYS A 53 4.47 -13.69 14.20
#